data_AF-A0ABD4TEL4-F1
#
_entry.id   AF-A0ABD4TEL4-F1
#
_cell.length_a   1.000
_cell.length_b   1.000
_cell.length_c   1.000
_cell.angle_alpha   90.00
_cell.angle_beta   90.00
_cell.angle_gamma   90.00
#
_symmetry.space_group_name_H-M   'P 1'
#
loop_
_entity.id
_entity.type
_entity.pdbx_description
1 polymer ?
#
loop_
_entity_poly.entity_id
_entity_poly.type
_entity_poly.pdbx_seq_one_letter_code
_entity_poly.pdbx_strand_id
1 'polypeptide(L)'
;MDKYVPAIMGFFGTRIMNVHFVIMKDADYSDPAYLLTTYSESMSRLLQTKRRRDISIEHDPADRIISMVSDRDDRFSFHFHFIFIPQSLEKAIVEKSLEMYRSFSRSGTAIVSEDPHKALNDIACHQGFHDKEALIRHAVRERWFRDEDWYTELIRRMTSRI
;
A
#
# COMPACT_ATOMS: atom_id res chain seq x y z
N MET A 1 6.62 -0.31 -8.67
CA MET A 1 7.71 0.22 -7.83
C MET A 1 8.79 0.87 -8.69
N ASP A 2 9.09 0.27 -9.83
CA ASP A 2 10.13 0.67 -10.79
C ASP A 2 10.12 2.14 -11.23
N LYS A 3 8.96 2.81 -11.18
CA LYS A 3 8.84 4.24 -11.49
C LYS A 3 9.35 5.16 -10.36
N TYR A 4 9.21 4.74 -9.09
CA TYR A 4 9.47 5.59 -7.93
C TYR A 4 10.83 5.34 -7.28
N VAL A 5 11.32 4.09 -7.31
CA VAL A 5 12.64 3.74 -6.76
C VAL A 5 13.76 4.57 -7.40
N PRO A 6 13.82 4.82 -8.73
CA PRO A 6 14.82 5.70 -9.32
C PRO A 6 14.77 7.15 -8.81
N ALA A 7 13.57 7.67 -8.50
CA ALA A 7 13.42 9.01 -7.94
C ALA A 7 13.91 9.05 -6.49
N ILE A 8 13.57 8.03 -5.70
CA ILE A 8 14.01 7.88 -4.30
C ILE A 8 15.54 7.73 -4.22
N MET A 9 16.15 7.01 -5.16
CA MET A 9 17.60 6.87 -5.29
C MET A 9 18.34 8.20 -5.51
N GLY A 10 17.68 9.20 -6.09
CA GLY A 10 18.24 10.55 -6.28
C GLY A 10 18.43 11.32 -4.97
N PHE A 11 17.80 10.88 -3.88
CA PHE A 11 17.91 11.51 -2.56
C PHE A 11 19.05 10.96 -1.69
N PHE A 12 19.65 9.81 -2.06
CA PHE A 12 20.83 9.29 -1.37
C PHE A 12 21.99 10.27 -1.49
N GLY A 13 22.49 10.78 -0.35
CA GLY A 13 23.55 11.80 -0.29
C GLY A 13 23.04 13.26 -0.29
N THR A 14 21.72 13.47 -0.24
CA THR A 14 21.13 14.79 0.09
C THR A 14 21.01 14.96 1.61
N ARG A 15 20.52 16.10 2.13
CA ARG A 15 20.41 16.35 3.59
C ARG A 15 19.41 15.44 4.34
N ILE A 16 18.65 14.61 3.62
CA ILE A 16 17.60 13.79 4.22
C ILE A 16 18.20 12.45 4.67
N MET A 17 18.09 12.17 5.97
CA MET A 17 18.66 11.01 6.65
C MET A 17 17.49 10.16 7.19
N ASN A 18 17.65 8.84 7.20
CA ASN A 18 16.70 7.87 7.75
C ASN A 18 15.23 8.12 7.36
N VAL A 19 14.88 7.85 6.10
CA VAL A 19 13.52 8.09 5.58
C VAL A 19 12.68 6.82 5.63
N HIS A 20 11.45 6.94 6.14
CA HIS A 20 10.51 5.83 6.21
C HIS A 20 9.34 6.04 5.25
N PHE A 21 9.11 5.06 4.39
CA PHE A 21 7.96 5.00 3.51
C PHE A 21 7.03 3.89 3.95
N VAL A 22 5.74 4.19 4.08
CA VAL A 22 4.69 3.18 4.21
C VAL A 22 4.14 2.90 2.82
N ILE A 23 4.23 1.65 2.38
CA ILE A 23 3.82 1.20 1.05
C ILE A 23 2.64 0.26 1.20
N MET A 24 1.49 0.68 0.69
CA MET A 24 0.31 -0.17 0.59
C MET A 24 0.25 -0.84 -0.78
N LYS A 25 0.05 -2.15 -0.79
CA LYS A 25 -0.07 -2.96 -2.01
C LYS A 25 -1.15 -4.00 -1.89
N ASP A 26 -1.90 -4.15 -2.97
CA ASP A 26 -2.81 -5.28 -3.14
C ASP A 26 -1.95 -6.54 -3.34
N ALA A 27 -2.28 -7.60 -2.59
CA ALA A 27 -1.60 -8.88 -2.65
C ALA A 27 -2.24 -9.84 -3.65
N ASP A 28 -3.52 -9.61 -3.98
CA ASP A 28 -4.35 -10.51 -4.79
C ASP A 28 -4.22 -11.98 -4.32
N TYR A 29 -4.26 -12.18 -3.00
CA TYR A 29 -4.08 -13.46 -2.31
C TYR A 29 -2.72 -14.13 -2.48
N SER A 30 -1.72 -13.43 -3.04
CA SER A 30 -0.34 -13.90 -3.07
C SER A 30 0.30 -13.85 -1.68
N ASP A 31 1.26 -14.75 -1.44
CA ASP A 31 2.03 -14.76 -0.20
C ASP A 31 2.85 -13.46 -0.03
N PRO A 32 2.65 -12.70 1.08
CA PRO A 32 3.43 -11.50 1.38
C PRO A 32 4.95 -11.70 1.35
N ALA A 33 5.46 -12.85 1.82
CA ALA A 33 6.89 -13.10 1.85
C ALA A 33 7.48 -13.24 0.44
N TYR A 34 6.75 -13.92 -0.45
CA TYR A 34 7.08 -14.00 -1.87
C TYR A 34 7.06 -12.63 -2.56
N LEU A 35 6.03 -11.83 -2.30
CA LEU A 35 5.92 -10.47 -2.87
C LEU A 35 7.08 -9.59 -2.42
N LEU A 36 7.42 -9.61 -1.13
CA LEU A 36 8.50 -8.83 -0.56
C LEU A 36 9.86 -9.21 -1.15
N THR A 37 10.11 -10.52 -1.32
CA THR A 37 11.32 -11.03 -2.01
C THR A 37 11.38 -10.50 -3.44
N THR A 38 10.28 -10.56 -4.18
CA THR A 38 10.19 -10.05 -5.56
C THR A 38 10.49 -8.55 -5.64
N TYR A 39 9.99 -7.76 -4.69
CA TYR A 39 10.30 -6.33 -4.60
C TYR A 39 11.78 -6.07 -4.29
N SER A 40 12.36 -6.82 -3.35
CA SER A 40 13.77 -6.69 -2.96
C SER A 40 14.72 -7.02 -4.12
N GLU A 41 14.44 -8.10 -4.87
CA GLU A 41 15.19 -8.48 -6.06
C GLU A 41 15.08 -7.42 -7.17
N SER A 42 13.88 -6.85 -7.36
CA SER A 42 13.65 -5.81 -8.36
C SER A 42 14.41 -4.53 -8.03
N MET A 43 14.43 -4.11 -6.76
CA MET A 43 15.24 -2.99 -6.29
C MET A 43 16.74 -3.27 -6.49
N SER A 44 17.20 -4.47 -6.16
CA SER A 44 18.60 -4.88 -6.32
C SER A 44 19.04 -4.82 -7.78
N ARG A 45 18.22 -5.35 -8.68
CA ARG A 45 18.47 -5.29 -10.13
C ARG A 45 18.53 -3.85 -10.64
N LEU A 46 17.67 -2.98 -10.11
CA LEU A 46 17.67 -1.56 -10.47
C LEU A 46 18.96 -0.86 -10.00
N LEU A 47 19.41 -1.10 -8.77
CA LEU A 47 20.69 -0.57 -8.26
C LEU A 47 21.87 -0.98 -9.13
N GLN A 48 21.94 -2.27 -9.48
CA GLN A 48 22.96 -2.81 -10.39
C GLN A 48 22.92 -2.12 -11.75
N THR A 49 21.73 -2.00 -12.34
CA THR A 49 21.52 -1.33 -13.64
C THR A 49 21.99 0.14 -13.60
N LYS A 50 21.74 0.83 -12.49
CA LYS A 50 22.17 2.22 -12.27
C LYS A 50 23.61 2.35 -11.77
N ARG A 51 24.36 1.24 -11.64
CA ARG A 51 25.74 1.18 -11.15
C ARG A 51 25.94 1.80 -9.76
N ARG A 52 24.91 1.77 -8.91
CA ARG A 52 24.98 2.20 -7.51
C ARG A 52 25.49 1.04 -6.67
N ARG A 53 26.81 1.01 -6.44
CA ARG A 53 27.51 0.01 -5.62
C ARG A 53 27.79 0.50 -4.19
N ASP A 54 27.29 1.69 -3.88
CA ASP A 54 27.43 2.40 -2.61
C ASP A 54 26.18 2.25 -1.73
N ILE A 55 25.26 1.36 -2.12
CA ILE A 55 23.98 1.12 -1.46
C ILE A 55 23.78 -0.39 -1.36
N SER A 56 23.57 -0.86 -0.14
CA SER A 56 23.14 -2.22 0.16
C SER A 56 21.63 -2.30 0.34
N ILE A 57 21.05 -3.45 0.00
CA ILE A 57 19.65 -3.76 0.28
C ILE A 57 19.60 -4.80 1.38
N GLU A 58 18.86 -4.48 2.43
CA GLU A 58 18.53 -5.39 3.52
C GLU A 58 17.05 -5.72 3.46
N HIS A 59 16.72 -6.95 3.85
CA HIS A 59 15.38 -7.51 3.77
C HIS A 59 15.03 -8.14 5.11
N ASP A 60 13.96 -7.65 5.74
CA ASP A 60 13.36 -8.23 6.93
C ASP A 60 11.96 -8.77 6.58
N PRO A 61 11.84 -10.09 6.34
CA PRO A 61 10.55 -10.70 6.01
C PRO A 61 9.55 -10.68 7.16
N ALA A 62 10.01 -10.72 8.41
CA ALA A 62 9.15 -10.80 9.58
C ALA A 62 8.41 -9.46 9.78
N ASP A 63 9.14 -8.36 9.63
CA ASP A 63 8.59 -7.01 9.76
C ASP A 63 8.06 -6.42 8.45
N ARG A 64 8.21 -7.14 7.33
CA ARG A 64 7.83 -6.72 5.97
C ARG A 64 8.54 -5.45 5.53
N ILE A 65 9.83 -5.36 5.84
CA ILE A 65 10.66 -4.19 5.56
C ILE A 65 11.71 -4.52 4.50
N ILE A 66 11.88 -3.59 3.55
CA ILE A 66 13.07 -3.52 2.71
C ILE A 66 13.80 -2.24 3.06
N SER A 67 15.09 -2.33 3.38
CA SER A 67 15.91 -1.16 3.67
C SER A 67 16.95 -0.99 2.57
N MET A 68 17.13 0.24 2.10
CA MET A 68 18.26 0.63 1.28
C MET A 68 19.19 1.47 2.14
N VAL A 69 20.43 1.02 2.35
CA VAL A 69 21.38 1.64 3.28
C VAL A 69 22.64 2.03 2.51
N SER A 70 23.15 3.23 2.72
CA SER A 70 24.42 3.62 2.11
C SER A 70 25.60 2.94 2.80
N ASP A 71 26.49 2.33 2.02
CA ASP A 71 27.71 1.69 2.53
C ASP A 71 28.76 2.71 3.01
N ARG A 72 28.56 4.00 2.69
CA ARG A 72 29.50 5.07 3.03
C ARG A 72 29.16 5.78 4.33
N ASP A 73 27.88 5.83 4.67
CA ASP A 73 27.33 6.53 5.83
C ASP A 73 25.94 5.95 6.12
N ASP A 74 25.86 5.11 7.14
CA ASP A 74 24.69 4.33 7.54
C ASP A 74 23.49 5.19 7.94
N ARG A 75 23.74 6.47 8.28
CA ARG A 75 22.70 7.45 8.55
C ARG A 75 21.88 7.83 7.30
N PHE A 76 22.35 7.46 6.11
CA PHE A 76 21.57 7.54 4.88
C PHE A 76 20.92 6.20 4.59
N SER A 77 19.76 5.99 5.21
CA SER A 77 18.90 4.85 4.93
C SER A 77 17.51 5.27 4.46
N PHE A 78 16.91 4.41 3.66
CA PHE A 78 15.50 4.49 3.26
C PHE A 78 14.84 3.16 3.59
N HIS A 79 13.80 3.19 4.40
CA HIS A 79 13.10 2.01 4.87
C HIS A 79 11.70 1.97 4.25
N PHE A 80 11.39 0.88 3.58
CA PHE A 80 10.11 0.64 2.92
C PHE A 80 9.32 -0.39 3.73
N HIS A 81 8.26 0.06 4.39
CA HIS A 81 7.38 -0.74 5.23
C HIS A 81 6.18 -1.18 4.40
N PHE A 82 6.12 -2.46 4.05
CA PHE A 82 5.06 -2.98 3.18
C PHE A 82 3.85 -3.45 3.99
N ILE A 83 2.70 -2.93 3.61
CA ILE A 83 1.40 -3.37 4.09
C ILE A 83 0.67 -3.97 2.90
N PHE A 84 0.49 -5.29 2.95
CA PHE A 84 -0.20 -6.05 1.92
C PHE A 84 -1.67 -6.19 2.28
N ILE A 85 -2.53 -5.68 1.41
CA ILE A 85 -3.99 -5.83 1.52
C ILE A 85 -4.33 -7.15 0.82
N PRO A 86 -5.01 -8.10 1.48
CA PRO A 86 -5.23 -9.45 0.92
C PRO A 86 -5.89 -9.46 -0.45
N GLN A 87 -6.79 -8.50 -0.69
CA GLN A 87 -7.45 -8.24 -1.97
C GLN A 87 -7.34 -6.76 -2.34
N SER A 88 -7.80 -6.39 -3.54
CA SER A 88 -7.91 -4.98 -3.91
C SER A 88 -8.68 -4.15 -2.88
N LEU A 89 -8.09 -3.03 -2.46
CA LEU A 89 -8.77 -2.07 -1.57
C LEU A 89 -10.11 -1.60 -2.14
N GLU A 90 -10.19 -1.40 -3.46
CA GLU A 90 -11.45 -1.01 -4.12
C GLU A 90 -12.52 -2.07 -3.90
N LYS A 91 -12.18 -3.35 -4.11
CA LYS A 91 -13.10 -4.47 -3.88
C LYS A 91 -13.54 -4.55 -2.42
N ALA A 92 -12.61 -4.38 -1.47
CA ALA A 92 -12.94 -4.37 -0.05
C ALA A 92 -13.92 -3.25 0.33
N ILE A 93 -13.79 -2.07 -0.28
CA ILE A 93 -14.70 -0.94 -0.07
C ILE A 93 -16.07 -1.21 -0.68
N VAL A 94 -16.15 -1.85 -1.85
CA VAL A 94 -17.41 -2.28 -2.47
C VAL A 94 -18.16 -3.24 -1.53
N GLU A 95 -17.49 -4.30 -1.08
CA GLU A 95 -18.08 -5.30 -0.17
C GLU A 95 -18.56 -4.65 1.14
N LYS A 96 -17.72 -3.83 1.79
CA LYS A 96 -18.12 -3.12 3.01
C LYS A 96 -19.26 -2.13 2.78
N SER A 97 -19.29 -1.43 1.65
CA SER A 97 -20.40 -0.52 1.32
C SER A 97 -21.72 -1.27 1.26
N LEU A 98 -21.74 -2.46 0.67
CA LEU A 98 -22.96 -3.28 0.57
C LEU A 98 -23.41 -3.80 1.94
N GLU A 99 -22.47 -4.15 2.82
CA GLU A 99 -22.77 -4.53 4.21
C GLU A 99 -23.39 -3.36 5.00
N MET A 100 -22.81 -2.16 4.86
CA MET A 100 -23.22 -0.96 5.60
C MET A 100 -24.55 -0.40 5.08
N TYR A 101 -24.74 -0.38 3.76
CA TYR A 101 -25.93 0.16 3.10
C TYR A 101 -26.86 -0.96 2.62
N ARG A 102 -27.42 -1.72 3.58
CA ARG A 102 -28.34 -2.87 3.37
C ARG A 102 -29.53 -2.64 2.41
N SER A 103 -29.74 -1.42 1.90
CA SER A 103 -30.72 -1.06 0.87
C SER A 103 -30.46 -1.67 -0.51
N PHE A 104 -29.28 -2.26 -0.79
CA PHE A 104 -28.98 -2.88 -2.08
C PHE A 104 -29.55 -4.29 -2.30
N SER A 105 -30.51 -4.77 -1.49
CA SER A 105 -30.91 -6.19 -1.44
C SER A 105 -31.41 -6.84 -2.76
N ARG A 106 -31.76 -6.07 -3.80
CA ARG A 106 -32.04 -6.60 -5.15
C ARG A 106 -30.96 -6.32 -6.20
N SER A 107 -30.09 -5.33 -5.98
CA SER A 107 -29.08 -4.86 -6.96
C SER A 107 -27.64 -5.20 -6.54
N GLY A 108 -27.43 -5.59 -5.28
CA GLY A 108 -26.10 -5.80 -4.71
C GLY A 108 -25.33 -6.93 -5.37
N THR A 109 -26.00 -8.00 -5.80
CA THR A 109 -25.35 -9.09 -6.54
C THR A 109 -24.84 -8.65 -7.91
N ALA A 110 -25.56 -7.75 -8.60
CA ALA A 110 -25.11 -7.18 -9.86
C ALA A 110 -23.87 -6.31 -9.65
N ILE A 111 -23.87 -5.45 -8.62
CA ILE A 111 -22.75 -4.55 -8.29
C ILE A 111 -21.47 -5.35 -7.93
N VAL A 112 -21.59 -6.45 -7.19
CA VAL A 112 -20.43 -7.31 -6.85
C VAL A 112 -19.84 -8.00 -8.09
N SER A 113 -20.65 -8.24 -9.12
CA SER A 113 -20.20 -8.84 -10.38
C SER A 113 -19.57 -7.85 -11.36
N GLU A 114 -19.61 -6.55 -11.07
CA GLU A 114 -18.98 -5.53 -11.88
C GLU A 114 -17.50 -5.31 -11.53
N ASP A 115 -16.79 -4.66 -12.44
CA ASP A 115 -15.46 -4.12 -12.15
C ASP A 115 -15.50 -3.23 -10.88
N PRO A 116 -14.59 -3.42 -9.90
CA PRO A 116 -14.62 -2.70 -8.62
C PRO A 116 -14.61 -1.17 -8.79
N HIS A 117 -13.91 -0.66 -9.79
CA HIS A 117 -13.83 0.76 -10.05
C HIS A 117 -15.18 1.33 -10.51
N LYS A 118 -15.90 0.58 -11.35
CA LYS A 118 -17.26 0.93 -11.78
C LYS A 118 -18.25 0.82 -10.62
N ALA A 119 -18.18 -0.27 -9.86
CA ALA A 119 -19.02 -0.50 -8.69
C ALA A 119 -18.91 0.63 -7.65
N LEU A 120 -17.69 1.13 -7.38
CA LEU A 120 -17.50 2.25 -6.45
C LEU A 120 -18.20 3.55 -6.91
N ASN A 121 -18.15 3.86 -8.21
CA ASN A 121 -18.84 5.03 -8.75
C ASN A 121 -20.36 4.89 -8.63
N ASP A 122 -20.88 3.69 -8.92
CA ASP A 122 -22.32 3.42 -8.83
C ASP A 122 -22.80 3.50 -7.38
N ILE A 123 -22.05 2.93 -6.42
CA ILE A 123 -22.35 3.04 -5.00
C ILE A 123 -22.30 4.50 -4.55
N ALA A 124 -21.27 5.25 -4.94
CA ALA A 124 -21.13 6.66 -4.58
C ALA A 124 -22.36 7.46 -5.03
N CYS A 125 -22.79 7.28 -6.28
CA CYS A 125 -23.98 7.93 -6.84
C CYS A 125 -25.26 7.57 -6.07
N HIS A 126 -25.50 6.28 -5.81
CA HIS A 126 -26.68 5.82 -5.09
C HIS A 126 -26.75 6.32 -3.64
N GLN A 127 -25.60 6.51 -2.99
CA GLN A 127 -25.52 6.99 -1.61
C GLN A 127 -25.38 8.52 -1.51
N GLY A 128 -25.47 9.24 -2.63
CA GLY A 128 -25.42 10.70 -2.66
C GLY A 128 -24.04 11.30 -2.44
N PHE A 129 -22.96 10.52 -2.63
CA PHE A 129 -21.61 11.06 -2.68
C PHE A 129 -21.33 11.71 -4.04
N HIS A 130 -20.46 12.72 -4.05
CA HIS A 130 -20.06 13.42 -5.27
C HIS A 130 -19.33 12.52 -6.26
N ASP A 131 -18.45 11.64 -5.76
CA ASP A 131 -17.63 10.73 -6.54
C ASP A 131 -17.16 9.55 -5.67
N LYS A 132 -16.48 8.57 -6.28
CA LYS A 132 -15.88 7.45 -5.57
C LYS A 132 -14.82 7.87 -4.53
N GLU A 133 -14.11 8.97 -4.75
CA GLU A 133 -13.08 9.45 -3.80
C GLU A 133 -13.72 9.94 -2.50
N ALA A 134 -14.89 10.59 -2.59
CA ALA A 134 -15.69 10.99 -1.44
C ALA A 134 -16.20 9.77 -0.67
N LEU A 135 -16.60 8.70 -1.36
CA LEU A 135 -16.96 7.42 -0.74
C LEU A 135 -15.74 6.79 -0.03
N ILE A 136 -14.58 6.73 -0.68
CA ILE A 136 -13.34 6.19 -0.08
C ILE A 136 -12.96 6.99 1.17
N ARG A 137 -12.96 8.34 1.11
CA ARG A 137 -12.68 9.19 2.28
C ARG A 137 -13.70 8.96 3.40
N HIS A 138 -14.96 8.77 3.05
CA HIS A 138 -15.99 8.45 4.02
C HIS A 138 -15.72 7.10 4.70
N ALA A 139 -15.37 6.04 3.94
CA ALA A 139 -15.01 4.73 4.50
C ALA A 139 -13.85 4.82 5.50
N VAL A 140 -12.83 5.64 5.20
CA VAL A 140 -11.70 5.88 6.12
C VAL A 140 -12.16 6.63 7.37
N ARG A 141 -12.96 7.69 7.22
CA ARG A 141 -13.47 8.51 8.35
C ARG A 141 -14.35 7.68 9.30
N GLU A 142 -15.21 6.84 8.74
CA GLU A 142 -16.09 5.94 9.49
C GLU A 142 -15.38 4.67 9.97
N ARG A 143 -14.09 4.52 9.68
CA ARG A 143 -13.23 3.42 10.13
C ARG A 143 -13.79 2.03 9.78
N TRP A 144 -14.28 1.87 8.56
CA TRP A 144 -14.92 0.61 8.11
C TRP A 144 -14.02 -0.63 8.23
N PHE A 145 -12.70 -0.43 8.21
CA PHE A 145 -11.70 -1.49 8.26
C PHE A 145 -10.96 -1.55 9.60
N ARG A 146 -11.49 -0.94 10.66
CA ARG A 146 -10.79 -0.87 11.96
C ARG A 146 -10.37 -2.22 12.54
N ASP A 147 -11.13 -3.26 12.20
CA ASP A 147 -10.94 -4.63 12.70
C ASP A 147 -10.06 -5.47 11.75
N GLU A 148 -9.60 -4.89 10.64
CA GLU A 148 -8.68 -5.54 9.70
C GLU A 148 -7.22 -5.39 10.15
N ASP A 149 -6.45 -6.49 10.04
CA ASP A 149 -5.04 -6.51 10.43
C ASP A 149 -4.20 -5.48 9.67
N TRP A 150 -4.43 -5.35 8.36
CA TRP A 150 -3.70 -4.41 7.50
C TRP A 150 -3.98 -2.94 7.88
N TYR A 151 -5.19 -2.64 8.34
CA TYR A 151 -5.57 -1.29 8.77
C TYR A 151 -4.96 -0.97 10.13
N THR A 152 -5.00 -1.93 11.06
CA THR A 152 -4.34 -1.80 12.36
C THR A 152 -2.85 -1.58 12.21
N GLU A 153 -2.20 -2.34 11.31
CA GLU A 153 -0.79 -2.17 10.98
C GLU A 153 -0.49 -0.81 10.35
N LEU A 154 -1.35 -0.31 9.46
CA LEU A 154 -1.22 1.03 8.87
C LEU A 154 -1.25 2.11 9.93
N ILE A 155 -2.25 2.07 10.82
CA ILE A 155 -2.36 3.03 11.92
C ILE A 155 -1.15 2.92 12.85
N ARG A 156 -0.71 1.70 13.18
CA ARG A 156 0.49 1.48 14.00
C ARG A 156 1.72 2.12 13.38
N ARG A 157 1.97 1.91 12.08
CA ARG A 157 3.13 2.47 11.36
C ARG A 157 3.05 3.99 11.21
N MET A 158 1.86 4.55 11.04
CA MET A 158 1.66 6.00 10.96
C MET A 158 1.79 6.71 12.31
N THR A 159 1.48 6.02 13.42
CA THR A 159 1.49 6.60 14.77
C THR A 159 2.74 6.27 15.57
N SER A 160 3.43 5.18 15.24
CA SER A 160 4.79 4.94 15.69
C SER A 160 5.64 6.08 15.18
N ARG A 161 6.27 6.84 16.10
CA ARG A 161 7.41 7.69 15.74
C ARG A 161 8.50 6.75 15.28
N ILE A 162 8.59 6.57 13.96
CA ILE A 162 9.74 5.94 13.33
C ILE A 162 10.86 6.97 13.27
#